data_AF-A0A928XSK4-F1
#
_entry.id   AF-A0A928XSK4-F1
#
_cell.length_a   1.000
_cell.length_b   1.000
_cell.length_c   1.000
_cell.angle_alpha   90.00
_cell.angle_beta   90.00
_cell.angle_gamma   90.00
#
_symmetry.space_group_name_H-M   'P 1'
#
loop_
_entity.id
_entity.type
_entity.pdbx_description
1 polymer ?
#
loop_
_entity_poly.entity_id
_entity_poly.type
_entity_poly.pdbx_seq_one_letter_code
_entity_poly.pdbx_strand_id
1 'polypeptide(L)'
;MTEERGVFEDSHVRTKRPQVRPARAPLARHPDDGWKLAEPYPLGAAKRRSLRALIVTLCPAAPAPSSPELFDRVELHVRHFLRYMHPLAAWGFGLCLLLLDWAPRFLFVSVKRLHALSRARASRLLADMVSGRFAFLRTLVVAVRGLVLSAYFDQDEVHQAIGYAPLPFLKEQVERRRLLLLAPEPARAGGVR
;
A
#
# COMPACT_ATOMS: atom_id res chain seq x y z
N MET A 1 8.44 76.51 -26.28
CA MET A 1 8.86 75.88 -25.01
C MET A 1 7.57 75.38 -24.38
N THR A 2 6.91 74.32 -24.84
CA THR A 2 7.33 72.91 -25.04
C THR A 2 7.90 72.32 -23.75
N GLU A 3 7.00 71.88 -22.86
CA GLU A 3 7.32 70.94 -21.79
C GLU A 3 6.54 69.64 -22.01
N GLU A 4 7.29 68.55 -21.91
CA GLU A 4 6.94 67.19 -22.27
C GLU A 4 6.22 66.44 -21.14
N ARG A 5 5.25 65.62 -21.56
CA ARG A 5 5.00 64.23 -21.15
C ARG A 5 5.40 63.80 -19.72
N GLY A 6 4.37 63.42 -18.98
CA GLY A 6 4.49 62.48 -17.85
C GLY A 6 3.18 61.70 -17.68
N VAL A 7 2.87 60.80 -18.62
CA VAL A 7 1.82 59.79 -18.46
C VAL A 7 2.37 58.74 -17.50
N PHE A 8 1.93 58.76 -16.25
CA PHE A 8 2.22 57.68 -15.29
C PHE A 8 1.12 56.63 -15.43
N GLU A 9 1.52 55.51 -16.01
CA GLU A 9 0.74 54.32 -16.28
C GLU A 9 0.37 53.64 -14.95
N ASP A 10 -0.93 53.62 -14.66
CA ASP A 10 -1.52 53.05 -13.46
C ASP A 10 -1.41 51.51 -13.52
N SER A 11 -0.30 51.00 -13.01
CA SER A 11 0.00 49.57 -12.99
C SER A 11 -0.86 48.90 -11.94
N HIS A 12 -1.90 48.20 -12.42
CA HIS A 12 -2.70 47.27 -11.62
C HIS A 12 -1.82 46.18 -10.99
N VAL A 13 -1.28 46.46 -9.79
CA VAL A 13 -0.74 45.43 -8.91
C VAL A 13 -1.93 44.62 -8.39
N ARG A 14 -2.27 43.57 -9.14
CA ARG A 14 -3.17 42.51 -8.72
C ARG A 14 -2.51 41.80 -7.53
N THR A 15 -2.74 42.34 -6.34
CA THR A 15 -2.35 41.75 -5.06
C THR A 15 -3.03 40.38 -4.97
N LYS A 16 -2.27 39.36 -5.34
CA LYS A 16 -2.63 37.95 -5.21
C LYS A 16 -2.79 37.71 -3.72
N ARG A 17 -4.04 37.71 -3.23
CA ARG A 17 -4.35 37.36 -1.83
C ARG A 17 -3.58 36.09 -1.49
N PRO A 18 -2.73 36.07 -0.46
CA PRO A 18 -2.09 34.84 -0.03
C PRO A 18 -3.20 33.85 0.31
N GLN A 19 -3.26 32.74 -0.44
CA GLN A 19 -4.12 31.63 -0.07
C GLN A 19 -3.71 31.19 1.33
N VAL A 20 -4.59 31.44 2.29
CA VAL A 20 -4.46 30.91 3.64
C VAL A 20 -4.44 29.40 3.51
N ARG A 21 -3.25 28.82 3.63
CA ARG A 21 -3.05 27.38 3.74
C ARG A 21 -3.91 26.94 4.93
N PRO A 22 -4.86 26.01 4.78
CA PRO A 22 -5.68 25.57 5.90
C PRO A 22 -4.74 25.14 7.03
N ALA A 23 -5.00 25.65 8.23
CA ALA A 23 -4.20 25.42 9.42
C ALA A 23 -3.88 23.92 9.53
N ARG A 24 -2.59 23.59 9.65
CA ARG A 24 -2.17 22.24 10.02
C ARG A 24 -2.97 21.88 11.27
N ALA A 25 -3.80 20.83 11.17
CA ALA A 25 -4.46 20.27 12.33
C ALA A 25 -3.43 20.10 13.47
N PRO A 26 -3.79 20.36 14.73
CA PRO A 26 -2.85 20.29 15.84
C PRO A 26 -2.18 18.90 15.81
N LEU A 27 -0.85 18.89 15.77
CA LEU A 27 -0.01 17.69 15.77
C LEU A 27 -0.05 16.92 17.11
N ALA A 28 -0.92 17.34 18.04
CA ALA A 28 -1.11 16.68 19.32
C ALA A 28 -2.00 15.45 19.12
N ARG A 29 -1.34 14.30 18.97
CA ARG A 29 -1.96 12.98 18.90
C ARG A 29 -2.37 12.56 20.31
N HIS A 30 -3.66 12.33 20.55
CA HIS A 30 -4.14 11.75 21.80
C HIS A 30 -3.90 10.23 21.80
N PRO A 31 -3.54 9.59 22.93
CA PRO A 31 -3.41 8.13 23.01
C PRO A 31 -4.65 7.37 22.53
N ASP A 32 -5.83 7.98 22.70
CA ASP A 32 -7.13 7.42 22.31
C ASP A 32 -7.55 7.74 20.86
N ASP A 33 -6.77 8.53 20.10
CA ASP A 33 -7.09 8.84 18.69
C ASP A 33 -7.05 7.60 17.78
N GLY A 34 -6.48 6.50 18.29
CA GLY A 34 -6.22 5.30 17.53
C GLY A 34 -5.23 5.53 16.39
N TRP A 35 -5.03 4.49 15.58
CA TRP A 35 -4.28 4.61 14.34
C TRP A 35 -5.23 5.04 13.22
N LYS A 36 -5.32 6.34 12.95
CA LYS A 36 -5.97 6.83 11.72
C LYS A 36 -5.10 6.40 10.53
N LEU A 37 -5.53 5.37 9.81
CA LEU A 37 -4.88 4.95 8.57
C LEU A 37 -4.97 6.09 7.56
N ALA A 38 -3.87 6.33 6.84
CA ALA A 38 -3.85 7.29 5.74
C ALA A 38 -4.90 6.91 4.69
N GLU A 39 -5.43 7.90 3.97
CA GLU A 39 -6.38 7.63 2.91
C GLU A 39 -5.81 6.66 1.86
N PRO A 40 -6.62 5.73 1.33
CA PRO A 40 -6.19 4.78 0.30
C PRO A 40 -5.51 5.48 -0.87
N TYR A 41 -4.43 4.90 -1.38
CA TYR A 41 -3.80 5.41 -2.60
C TYR A 41 -4.84 5.42 -3.75
N PRO A 42 -4.94 6.52 -4.52
CA PRO A 42 -5.89 6.61 -5.62
C PRO A 42 -5.42 5.74 -6.79
N LEU A 43 -6.10 4.63 -7.02
CA LEU A 43 -5.89 3.79 -8.19
C LEU A 43 -7.03 4.00 -9.20
N GLY A 44 -6.67 4.27 -10.46
CA GLY A 44 -7.64 4.33 -11.55
C GLY A 44 -8.31 2.97 -11.82
N ALA A 45 -9.45 2.98 -12.50
CA ALA A 45 -10.29 1.81 -12.71
C ALA A 45 -9.54 0.61 -13.34
N ALA A 46 -8.65 0.86 -14.30
CA ALA A 46 -7.85 -0.19 -14.94
C ALA A 46 -6.92 -0.90 -13.95
N LYS A 47 -6.16 -0.13 -13.14
CA LYS A 47 -5.24 -0.68 -12.14
C LYS A 47 -6.00 -1.44 -11.06
N ARG A 48 -7.15 -0.92 -10.61
CA ARG A 48 -8.03 -1.61 -9.65
C ARG A 48 -8.53 -2.94 -10.19
N ARG A 49 -8.97 -2.98 -11.45
CA ARG A 49 -9.40 -4.23 -12.11
C ARG A 49 -8.26 -5.26 -12.18
N SER A 50 -7.07 -4.83 -12.57
CA SER A 50 -5.89 -5.70 -12.61
C SER A 50 -5.52 -6.20 -11.20
N LEU A 51 -5.53 -5.31 -10.20
CA LEU A 51 -5.30 -5.68 -8.80
C LEU A 51 -6.33 -6.69 -8.29
N ARG A 52 -7.62 -6.49 -8.55
CA ARG A 52 -8.68 -7.41 -8.16
C ARG A 52 -8.47 -8.80 -8.76
N ALA A 53 -8.15 -8.87 -10.05
CA ALA A 53 -7.85 -10.14 -10.71
C ALA A 53 -6.62 -10.84 -10.10
N LEU A 54 -5.58 -10.07 -9.78
CA LEU A 54 -4.38 -10.59 -9.13
C LEU A 54 -4.68 -11.10 -7.71
N ILE A 55 -5.49 -10.38 -6.92
CA ILE A 55 -5.94 -10.83 -5.58
C ILE A 55 -6.64 -12.18 -5.67
N VAL A 56 -7.66 -12.29 -6.53
CA VAL A 56 -8.42 -13.54 -6.72
C VAL A 56 -7.51 -14.70 -7.17
N THR A 57 -6.50 -14.39 -7.98
CA THR A 57 -5.58 -15.40 -8.53
C THR A 57 -4.51 -15.84 -7.52
N LEU A 58 -3.97 -14.90 -6.75
CA LEU A 58 -2.83 -15.11 -5.84
C LEU A 58 -3.26 -15.60 -4.46
N CYS A 59 -4.45 -15.21 -3.99
CA CYS A 59 -4.98 -15.72 -2.73
C CYS A 59 -5.17 -17.25 -2.82
N PRO A 60 -4.92 -17.99 -1.73
CA PRO A 60 -5.07 -19.45 -1.71
C PRO A 60 -6.49 -19.89 -2.10
N ALA A 61 -6.60 -21.08 -2.69
CA ALA A 61 -7.91 -21.69 -2.99
C ALA A 61 -8.52 -22.30 -1.71
N ALA A 62 -9.78 -22.74 -1.81
CA ALA A 62 -10.43 -23.52 -0.77
C ALA A 62 -9.50 -24.67 -0.32
N PRO A 63 -9.40 -24.97 0.99
CA PRO A 63 -10.31 -24.55 2.07
C PRO A 63 -10.05 -23.15 2.67
N ALA A 64 -9.10 -22.37 2.14
CA ALA A 64 -8.82 -21.04 2.67
C ALA A 64 -9.99 -20.05 2.43
N PRO A 65 -10.21 -19.07 3.33
CA PRO A 65 -11.25 -18.05 3.17
C PRO A 65 -11.12 -17.27 1.86
N SER A 66 -12.23 -17.12 1.11
CA SER A 66 -12.20 -16.47 -0.20
C SER A 66 -13.49 -15.71 -0.53
N SER A 67 -13.98 -14.90 0.41
CA SER A 67 -15.20 -14.10 0.18
C SER A 67 -14.91 -12.80 -0.60
N PRO A 68 -15.91 -12.24 -1.32
CA PRO A 68 -15.76 -10.94 -1.98
C PRO A 68 -15.34 -9.81 -1.04
N GLU A 69 -15.87 -9.79 0.19
CA GLU A 69 -15.62 -8.77 1.21
C GLU A 69 -14.20 -8.88 1.78
N LEU A 70 -13.68 -10.10 1.90
CA LEU A 70 -12.27 -10.34 2.23
C LEU A 70 -11.37 -9.74 1.16
N PHE A 71 -11.67 -9.98 -0.12
CA PHE A 71 -10.88 -9.41 -1.22
C PHE A 71 -10.99 -7.88 -1.31
N ASP A 72 -12.12 -7.29 -0.94
CA ASP A 72 -12.28 -5.83 -0.85
C ASP A 72 -11.38 -5.24 0.23
N ARG A 73 -11.30 -5.90 1.41
CA ARG A 73 -10.38 -5.50 2.48
C ARG A 73 -8.92 -5.68 2.09
N VAL A 74 -8.57 -6.76 1.41
CA VAL A 74 -7.21 -6.95 0.87
C VAL A 74 -6.87 -5.83 -0.13
N GLU A 75 -7.77 -5.49 -1.06
CA GLU A 75 -7.56 -4.37 -1.99
C GLU A 75 -7.36 -3.05 -1.24
N LEU A 76 -8.19 -2.78 -0.23
CA LEU A 76 -8.11 -1.58 0.59
C LEU A 76 -6.77 -1.51 1.34
N HIS A 77 -6.36 -2.60 1.97
CA HIS A 77 -5.11 -2.70 2.71
C HIS A 77 -3.91 -2.48 1.78
N VAL A 78 -3.87 -3.13 0.62
CA VAL A 78 -2.83 -2.90 -0.41
C VAL A 78 -2.76 -1.42 -0.78
N ARG A 79 -3.89 -0.76 -0.98
CA ARG A 79 -3.93 0.68 -1.31
C ARG A 79 -3.45 1.57 -0.16
N HIS A 80 -3.68 1.19 1.10
CA HIS A 80 -3.06 1.88 2.24
C HIS A 80 -1.55 1.69 2.23
N PHE A 81 -1.03 0.48 1.98
CA PHE A 81 0.42 0.27 1.85
C PHE A 81 1.04 1.15 0.78
N LEU A 82 0.42 1.24 -0.40
CA LEU A 82 0.92 2.09 -1.49
C LEU A 82 1.00 3.57 -1.10
N ARG A 83 0.15 4.05 -0.17
CA ARG A 83 0.19 5.43 0.32
C ARG A 83 1.44 5.71 1.14
N TYR A 84 1.94 4.71 1.86
CA TYR A 84 3.15 4.82 2.68
C TYR A 84 4.46 4.55 1.89
N MET A 85 4.35 4.02 0.66
CA MET A 85 5.52 3.82 -0.19
C MET A 85 6.04 5.14 -0.78
N HIS A 86 7.32 5.16 -1.14
CA HIS A 86 7.90 6.25 -1.92
C HIS A 86 7.09 6.46 -3.22
N PRO A 87 6.80 7.71 -3.66
CA PRO A 87 5.90 7.95 -4.80
C PRO A 87 6.29 7.22 -6.09
N LEU A 88 7.59 7.10 -6.36
CA LEU A 88 8.10 6.32 -7.51
C LEU A 88 7.80 4.82 -7.39
N ALA A 89 7.88 4.27 -6.19
CA ALA A 89 7.56 2.87 -5.93
C ALA A 89 6.05 2.63 -6.06
N ALA A 90 5.20 3.52 -5.52
CA ALA A 90 3.75 3.43 -5.68
C ALA A 90 3.32 3.53 -7.15
N TRP A 91 3.93 4.46 -7.90
CA TRP A 91 3.71 4.58 -9.35
C TRP A 91 4.18 3.33 -10.09
N GLY A 92 5.39 2.85 -9.79
CA GLY A 92 5.98 1.64 -10.37
C GLY A 92 5.15 0.40 -10.09
N PHE A 93 4.61 0.25 -8.87
CA PHE A 93 3.68 -0.82 -8.55
C PHE A 93 2.42 -0.74 -9.42
N GLY A 94 1.86 0.45 -9.60
CA GLY A 94 0.75 0.67 -10.51
C GLY A 94 1.05 0.25 -11.96
N LEU A 95 2.29 0.40 -12.43
CA LEU A 95 2.75 -0.10 -13.72
C LEU A 95 2.89 -1.63 -13.72
N CYS A 96 3.43 -2.22 -12.64
CA CYS A 96 3.56 -3.67 -12.49
C CYS A 96 2.21 -4.38 -12.63
N LEU A 97 1.15 -3.84 -12.01
CA LEU A 97 -0.21 -4.38 -12.14
C LEU A 97 -0.68 -4.44 -13.61
N LEU A 98 -0.41 -3.39 -14.37
CA LEU A 98 -0.79 -3.31 -15.78
C LEU A 98 0.05 -4.27 -16.62
N LEU A 99 1.37 -4.32 -16.40
CA LEU A 99 2.27 -5.23 -17.10
C LEU A 99 1.87 -6.69 -16.89
N LEU A 100 1.58 -7.09 -15.65
CA LEU A 100 1.09 -8.44 -15.35
C LEU A 100 -0.27 -8.73 -16.00
N ASP A 101 -1.18 -7.75 -16.04
CA ASP A 101 -2.47 -7.93 -16.70
C ASP A 101 -2.34 -8.08 -18.23
N TRP A 102 -1.29 -7.51 -18.82
CA TRP A 102 -0.95 -7.66 -20.24
C TRP A 102 -0.04 -8.86 -20.53
N ALA A 103 0.60 -9.47 -19.52
CA ALA A 103 1.53 -10.58 -19.69
C ALA A 103 1.01 -11.73 -20.57
N PRO A 104 -0.27 -12.17 -20.49
CA PRO A 104 -0.76 -13.24 -21.36
C PRO A 104 -0.63 -12.94 -22.86
N ARG A 105 -0.71 -11.66 -23.24
CA ARG A 105 -0.58 -11.20 -24.64
C ARG A 105 0.87 -11.14 -25.08
N PHE A 106 1.74 -10.57 -24.25
CA PHE A 106 3.18 -10.45 -24.57
C PHE A 106 3.88 -11.80 -24.60
N LEU A 107 3.39 -12.76 -23.82
CA LEU A 107 3.89 -14.14 -23.81
C LEU A 107 3.22 -15.03 -24.85
N PHE A 108 2.34 -14.47 -25.70
CA PHE A 108 1.59 -15.19 -26.73
C PHE A 108 0.78 -16.39 -26.23
N VAL A 109 0.43 -16.41 -24.93
CA VAL A 109 -0.36 -17.48 -24.31
C VAL A 109 -1.85 -17.30 -24.59
N SER A 110 -2.31 -16.04 -24.65
CA SER A 110 -3.73 -15.72 -24.84
C SER A 110 -3.94 -14.31 -25.38
N VAL A 111 -4.96 -14.14 -26.22
CA VAL A 111 -5.45 -12.83 -26.70
C VAL A 111 -6.19 -12.04 -25.60
N LYS A 112 -6.69 -12.73 -24.57
CA LYS A 112 -7.34 -12.14 -23.40
C LYS A 112 -6.31 -11.69 -22.36
N ARG A 113 -6.59 -10.57 -21.69
CA ARG A 113 -5.81 -10.04 -20.55
C ARG A 113 -6.05 -10.89 -19.30
N LEU A 114 -5.16 -10.79 -18.31
CA LEU A 114 -5.17 -11.62 -17.11
C LEU A 114 -6.52 -11.55 -16.36
N HIS A 115 -7.08 -10.35 -16.20
CA HIS A 115 -8.37 -10.17 -15.52
C HIS A 115 -9.57 -10.82 -16.21
N ALA A 116 -9.44 -11.17 -17.48
CA ALA A 116 -10.47 -11.86 -18.25
C ALA A 116 -10.21 -13.38 -18.36
N LEU A 117 -9.14 -13.89 -17.73
CA LEU A 117 -8.86 -15.31 -17.64
C LEU A 117 -9.56 -15.92 -16.42
N SER A 118 -9.86 -17.23 -16.50
CA SER A 118 -10.30 -17.97 -15.33
C SER A 118 -9.18 -18.05 -14.30
N ARG A 119 -9.54 -18.09 -13.02
CA ARG A 119 -8.59 -18.20 -11.90
C ARG A 119 -7.55 -19.30 -12.11
N ALA A 120 -7.98 -20.49 -12.53
CA ALA A 120 -7.10 -21.63 -12.74
C ALA A 120 -6.08 -21.42 -13.88
N ARG A 121 -6.45 -20.70 -14.94
CA ARG A 121 -5.53 -20.38 -16.04
C ARG A 121 -4.58 -19.26 -15.62
N ALA A 122 -5.10 -18.23 -14.96
CA ALA A 122 -4.29 -17.14 -14.45
C ALA A 122 -3.25 -17.63 -13.42
N SER A 123 -3.63 -18.53 -12.52
CA SER A 123 -2.74 -19.06 -11.49
C SER A 123 -1.61 -19.90 -12.10
N ARG A 124 -1.92 -20.75 -13.09
CA ARG A 124 -0.93 -21.51 -13.84
C ARG A 124 0.06 -20.58 -14.55
N LEU A 125 -0.44 -19.57 -15.27
CA LEU A 125 0.43 -18.60 -15.95
C LEU A 125 1.36 -17.89 -14.97
N LEU A 126 0.85 -17.42 -13.83
CA LEU A 126 1.69 -16.76 -12.82
C LEU A 126 2.70 -17.74 -12.19
N ALA A 127 2.33 -19.00 -12.00
CA ALA A 127 3.26 -20.04 -11.54
C ALA A 127 4.39 -20.27 -12.56
N ASP A 128 4.05 -20.40 -13.84
CA ASP A 128 5.01 -20.58 -14.94
C ASP A 128 5.97 -19.37 -15.04
N MET A 129 5.45 -18.16 -14.84
CA MET A 129 6.26 -16.93 -14.80
C MET A 129 7.25 -16.92 -13.62
N VAL A 130 6.86 -17.49 -12.47
CA VAL A 130 7.74 -17.58 -11.29
C VAL A 130 8.83 -18.63 -11.47
N SER A 131 8.52 -19.77 -12.09
CA SER A 131 9.49 -20.82 -12.41
C SER A 131 10.30 -20.56 -13.68
N GLY A 132 9.92 -19.56 -14.47
CA GLY A 132 10.53 -19.24 -15.75
C GLY A 132 11.91 -18.60 -15.65
N ARG A 133 12.60 -18.54 -16.80
CA ARG A 133 13.96 -17.98 -16.95
C ARG A 133 14.02 -16.45 -16.86
N PHE A 134 12.89 -15.75 -17.05
CA PHE A 134 12.86 -14.29 -17.14
C PHE A 134 12.80 -13.67 -15.74
N ALA A 135 13.97 -13.33 -15.20
CA ALA A 135 14.12 -12.76 -13.86
C ALA A 135 13.22 -11.53 -13.61
N PHE A 136 13.06 -10.66 -14.62
CA PHE A 136 12.19 -9.49 -14.53
C PHE A 136 10.73 -9.87 -14.24
N LEU A 137 10.15 -10.78 -15.02
CA LEU A 137 8.76 -11.23 -14.85
C LEU A 137 8.56 -11.92 -13.50
N ARG A 138 9.52 -12.76 -13.11
CA ARG A 138 9.53 -13.41 -11.80
C ARG A 138 9.50 -12.37 -10.68
N THR A 139 10.35 -11.34 -10.74
CA THR A 139 10.37 -10.25 -9.75
C THR A 139 9.05 -9.50 -9.69
N LEU A 140 8.41 -9.21 -10.84
CA LEU A 140 7.08 -8.57 -10.87
C LEU A 140 6.03 -9.42 -10.14
N VAL A 141 5.98 -10.72 -10.42
CA VAL A 141 5.00 -11.62 -9.79
C VAL A 141 5.28 -11.74 -8.30
N VAL A 142 6.55 -11.91 -7.89
CA VAL A 142 6.93 -12.02 -6.48
C VAL A 142 6.61 -10.75 -5.70
N ALA A 143 6.88 -9.57 -6.26
CA ALA A 143 6.58 -8.30 -5.61
C ALA A 143 5.07 -8.12 -5.36
N VAL A 144 4.25 -8.38 -6.38
CA VAL A 144 2.78 -8.29 -6.23
C VAL A 144 2.25 -9.38 -5.30
N ARG A 145 2.76 -10.61 -5.41
CA ARG A 145 2.38 -11.73 -4.54
C ARG A 145 2.71 -11.45 -3.09
N GLY A 146 3.90 -10.92 -2.80
CA GLY A 146 4.32 -10.56 -1.45
C GLY A 146 3.35 -9.54 -0.83
N LEU A 147 3.03 -8.47 -1.56
CA LEU A 147 2.12 -7.45 -1.06
C LEU A 147 0.68 -7.96 -0.86
N VAL A 148 0.15 -8.70 -1.83
CA VAL A 148 -1.21 -9.26 -1.75
C VAL A 148 -1.32 -10.30 -0.64
N LEU A 149 -0.37 -11.23 -0.54
CA LEU A 149 -0.39 -12.25 0.50
C LEU A 149 -0.16 -11.66 1.89
N SER A 150 0.72 -10.66 2.03
CA SER A 150 0.88 -9.94 3.30
C SER A 150 -0.45 -9.33 3.75
N ALA A 151 -1.18 -8.66 2.85
CA ALA A 151 -2.48 -8.07 3.16
C ALA A 151 -3.58 -9.12 3.42
N TYR A 152 -3.51 -10.28 2.76
CA TYR A 152 -4.44 -11.40 2.96
C TYR A 152 -4.25 -12.09 4.30
N PHE A 153 -3.00 -12.40 4.66
CA PHE A 153 -2.70 -13.06 5.92
C PHE A 153 -2.92 -12.17 7.13
N ASP A 154 -2.95 -10.84 6.97
CA ASP A 154 -3.27 -9.90 8.05
C ASP A 154 -4.77 -9.87 8.43
N GLN A 155 -5.62 -10.61 7.71
CA GLN A 155 -7.06 -10.62 7.95
C GLN A 155 -7.43 -11.63 9.06
N ASP A 156 -8.28 -11.20 10.00
CA ASP A 156 -8.69 -12.01 11.15
C ASP A 156 -9.36 -13.33 10.76
N GLU A 157 -10.16 -13.37 9.68
CA GLU A 157 -10.77 -14.63 9.24
C GLU A 157 -9.73 -15.63 8.74
N VAL A 158 -8.63 -15.13 8.15
CA VAL A 158 -7.52 -15.98 7.71
C VAL A 158 -6.75 -16.50 8.92
N HIS A 159 -6.50 -15.65 9.93
CA HIS A 159 -5.91 -16.07 11.20
C HIS A 159 -6.74 -17.16 11.89
N GLN A 160 -8.06 -16.99 11.95
CA GLN A 160 -8.97 -18.01 12.50
C GLN A 160 -8.92 -19.31 11.72
N ALA A 161 -8.94 -19.24 10.38
CA ALA A 161 -8.92 -20.42 9.52
C ALA A 161 -7.63 -21.24 9.63
N ILE A 162 -6.49 -20.59 9.89
CA ILE A 162 -5.18 -21.26 10.07
C ILE A 162 -4.85 -21.56 11.54
N GLY A 163 -5.74 -21.23 12.48
CA GLY A 163 -5.52 -21.42 13.92
C GLY A 163 -4.43 -20.51 14.50
N TYR A 164 -4.13 -19.38 13.85
CA TYR A 164 -3.15 -18.41 14.33
C TYR A 164 -3.77 -17.48 15.37
N ALA A 165 -3.22 -17.49 16.59
CA ALA A 165 -3.68 -16.67 17.72
C ALA A 165 -2.56 -15.73 18.20
N PRO A 166 -2.43 -14.51 17.64
CA PRO A 166 -1.35 -13.59 18.00
C PRO A 166 -1.58 -12.85 19.35
N LEU A 167 -2.84 -12.77 19.80
CA LEU A 167 -3.21 -11.96 20.96
C LEU A 167 -2.52 -12.36 22.28
N PRO A 168 -2.38 -13.65 22.64
CA PRO A 168 -1.70 -14.04 23.87
C PRO A 168 -0.24 -13.57 23.88
N PHE A 169 0.48 -13.81 22.78
CA PHE A 169 1.87 -13.38 22.62
C PHE A 169 2.01 -11.86 22.71
N LEU A 170 1.14 -11.11 22.04
CA LEU A 170 1.18 -9.64 22.07
C LEU A 170 0.91 -9.09 23.47
N LYS A 171 -0.02 -9.68 24.23
CA LYS A 171 -0.31 -9.30 25.62
C LYS A 171 0.92 -9.48 26.50
N GLU A 172 1.58 -10.63 26.41
CA GLU A 172 2.81 -10.92 27.14
C GLU A 172 3.92 -9.90 26.83
N GLN A 173 4.11 -9.54 25.55
CA GLN A 173 5.10 -8.53 25.17
C GLN A 173 4.74 -7.12 25.67
N VAL A 174 3.46 -6.75 25.68
CA VAL A 174 3.01 -5.46 26.22
C VAL A 174 3.23 -5.41 27.72
N GLU A 175 2.91 -6.48 28.45
CA GLU A 175 3.17 -6.59 29.89
C GLU A 175 4.66 -6.51 30.19
N ARG A 176 5.51 -7.24 29.45
CA ARG A 176 6.97 -7.16 29.59
C ARG A 176 7.50 -5.75 29.37
N ARG A 177 7.00 -5.02 28.37
CA ARG A 177 7.37 -3.61 28.13
C ARG A 177 6.91 -2.69 29.25
N ARG A 178 5.70 -2.89 29.79
CA ARG A 178 5.20 -2.12 30.95
C ARG A 178 6.10 -2.31 32.17
N LEU A 179 6.52 -3.56 32.45
CA LEU A 179 7.43 -3.86 33.55
C LEU A 179 8.81 -3.20 33.38
N LEU A 180 9.36 -3.19 32.16
CA LEU A 180 10.64 -2.53 31.86
C LEU A 180 10.58 -1.01 32.00
N LEU A 181 9.45 -0.38 31.65
CA LEU A 181 9.26 1.07 31.77
C LEU A 181 9.01 1.53 33.21
N LEU A 182 8.46 0.66 34.05
CA LEU A 182 8.22 0.93 35.48
C LEU A 182 9.40 0.52 36.37
N ALA A 183 10.34 -0.26 35.85
CA ALA A 183 11.58 -0.56 36.55
C ALA A 183 12.38 0.75 36.70
N PRO A 184 12.80 1.13 37.92
CA PRO A 184 13.71 2.26 38.09
C PRO A 184 14.96 2.01 37.25
N GLU A 185 15.45 3.02 36.52
CA GLU A 185 16.72 2.91 35.79
C GLU A 185 17.75 2.29 36.75
N PRO A 186 18.44 1.21 36.37
CA PRO A 186 19.57 0.75 37.16
C PRO A 186 20.51 1.95 37.23
N ALA A 187 20.65 2.51 38.43
CA ALA A 187 21.59 3.60 38.70
C ALA A 187 22.88 3.22 37.98
N ARG A 188 23.29 4.02 36.99
CA ARG A 188 24.50 3.79 36.20
C ARG A 188 25.63 3.57 37.21
N ALA A 189 25.90 2.30 37.54
CA ALA A 189 26.93 1.93 38.47
C ALA A 189 28.22 2.29 37.76
N GLY A 190 28.98 3.19 38.39
CA GLY A 190 29.99 4.01 37.74
C GLY A 190 31.11 3.22 37.08
N GLY A 191 31.87 3.94 36.26
CA GLY A 191 33.27 3.60 36.02
C GLY A 191 33.79 3.97 34.64
N VAL A 192 34.27 5.20 34.49
CA VAL A 192 35.56 5.41 33.83
C VAL A 192 36.30 6.47 34.65
N ARG A 193 37.50 6.09 35.08
CA ARG A 193 38.46 6.85 35.88
C ARG A 193 38.96 8.10 35.15
#